data_AF-A0AAV9XGG3-F1
#
_entry.id   AF-A0AAV9XGG3-F1
#
_cell.length_a   1.000
_cell.length_b   1.000
_cell.length_c   1.000
_cell.angle_alpha   90.00
_cell.angle_beta   90.00
_cell.angle_gamma   90.00
#
_symmetry.space_group_name_H-M   'P 1'
#
loop_
_entity.id
_entity.type
_entity.pdbx_description
1 polymer ?
#
loop_
_entity_poly.entity_id
_entity_poly.type
_entity_poly.pdbx_seq_one_letter_code
_entity_poly.pdbx_strand_id
1 'polypeptide(L)'
;MLNFLGVKDVYSSLVKISQSKGTGSQETKQRIVERLLVQSRGEEVRYLARTLVQHLRIGAVKTTMLIALSRAFLLTHPPDAPNPAPNKPAALAKLSKEAKTEVFSAAEEIVKACFARCPNYNELVPGLLKVGLAGLKEVCKLTVHTPLKPMLGSITRDLPEMLGRLGTREFTAEYKYDGQRAQIHCDEKGKVSIFSRHLENMTDKYPDLVALIPSIRGPNVTTFIMEGEVVAIDSDTGSLKTFQTLASRGRKDVAIGAVQVNVCMFAFDLMQLNGEELLSKPFRERRKLLREEFIEVDKRFTWVKSLDATADDQDAVIEFFKESLEEKCEGVMVKLLDNEIPAGEIGTLETVNDLELENLVEQVQSKPSAKDKTSKSKETKKGGRRKPLLATYEPDKRLESWLKVKKDYDASTDTLDVIPIAGWHGMGRKSKWWSPILLAVRNPETGSLEAVCKCMSGFTDTFYQEMKEKYSEDGENTSRSKKAYIEAPDLHPKVWFEPQEVWEIVFADITLSPNYTAALGLVSEERGLSLRFPRFLRKREDKSIEEASTSEDLATLYRKQMSSGKAATNVGGDGEDEFD
;
A
#
# COMPACT_ATOMS: atom_id res chain seq x y z
N MET A 1 11.21 11.24 47.12
CA MET A 1 11.57 10.22 46.12
C MET A 1 11.16 10.75 44.76
N LEU A 2 12.11 10.97 43.85
CA LEU A 2 11.79 11.34 42.47
C LEU A 2 11.27 10.08 41.76
N ASN A 3 9.98 10.02 41.45
CA ASN A 3 9.40 8.92 40.69
C ASN A 3 10.01 8.90 39.29
N PHE A 4 10.69 7.81 38.95
CA PHE A 4 11.17 7.55 37.59
C PHE A 4 9.97 7.37 36.64
N LEU A 5 10.13 7.75 35.37
CA LEU A 5 9.10 7.53 34.36
C LEU A 5 8.99 6.03 34.04
N GLY A 6 7.88 5.41 34.47
CA GLY A 6 7.53 4.07 34.02
C GLY A 6 6.99 4.09 32.60
N VAL A 7 7.30 3.05 31.80
CA VAL A 7 6.75 2.89 30.44
C VAL A 7 5.21 2.94 30.44
N LYS A 8 4.57 2.33 31.45
CA LYS A 8 3.11 2.35 31.64
C LYS A 8 2.57 3.77 31.91
N ASP A 9 3.32 4.57 32.66
CA ASP A 9 2.94 5.95 32.99
C ASP A 9 3.05 6.87 31.77
N VAL A 10 4.12 6.69 30.98
CA VAL A 10 4.28 7.38 29.70
C VAL A 10 3.15 6.99 28.75
N TYR A 11 2.91 5.69 28.56
CA TYR A 11 1.86 5.20 27.66
C TYR A 11 0.47 5.72 28.06
N SER A 12 0.08 5.58 29.33
CA SER A 12 -1.21 6.08 29.81
C SER A 12 -1.36 7.59 29.66
N SER A 13 -0.27 8.35 29.83
CA SER A 13 -0.26 9.80 29.60
C SER A 13 -0.46 10.15 28.12
N LEU A 14 0.18 9.42 27.20
CA LEU A 14 0.02 9.59 25.75
C LEU A 14 -1.41 9.21 25.30
N VAL A 15 -1.99 8.14 25.85
CA VAL A 15 -3.39 7.76 25.62
C VAL A 15 -4.34 8.85 26.12
N LYS A 16 -4.08 9.42 27.31
CA LYS A 16 -4.88 10.54 27.82
C LYS A 16 -4.79 11.77 26.91
N ILE A 17 -3.60 12.06 26.36
CA ILE A 17 -3.42 13.12 25.36
C ILE A 17 -4.28 12.82 24.11
N SER A 18 -4.24 11.60 23.58
CA SER A 18 -4.98 11.26 22.35
C SER A 18 -6.51 11.28 22.53
N GLN A 19 -6.99 10.95 23.73
CA GLN A 19 -8.42 10.96 24.07
C GLN A 19 -8.96 12.35 24.44
N SER A 20 -8.07 13.31 24.76
CA SER A 20 -8.49 14.66 25.15
C SER A 20 -9.04 15.45 23.95
N LYS A 21 -10.33 15.82 24.01
CA LYS A 21 -11.07 16.56 22.98
C LYS A 21 -11.95 17.65 23.62
N GLY A 22 -12.43 18.61 22.82
CA GLY A 22 -13.32 19.69 23.27
C GLY A 22 -12.61 20.90 23.88
N THR A 23 -13.41 21.82 24.43
CA THR A 23 -12.94 23.06 25.07
C THR A 23 -12.00 22.75 26.24
N GLY A 24 -10.85 23.42 26.32
CA GLY A 24 -9.82 23.18 27.35
C GLY A 24 -8.92 21.96 27.13
N SER A 25 -9.15 21.21 26.04
CA SER A 25 -8.33 20.03 25.71
C SER A 25 -6.87 20.37 25.43
N GLN A 26 -6.59 21.52 24.80
CA GLN A 26 -5.23 21.96 24.50
C GLN A 26 -4.42 22.23 25.77
N GLU A 27 -4.97 22.96 26.73
CA GLU A 27 -4.33 23.21 28.02
C GLU A 27 -4.10 21.90 28.79
N THR A 28 -5.05 20.98 28.74
CA THR A 28 -4.91 19.65 29.36
C THR A 28 -3.75 18.87 28.75
N LYS A 29 -3.65 18.84 27.41
CA LYS A 29 -2.55 18.18 26.69
C LYS A 29 -1.21 18.82 27.04
N GLN A 30 -1.14 20.15 27.02
CA GLN A 30 0.06 20.91 27.37
C GLN A 30 0.54 20.55 28.79
N ARG A 31 -0.36 20.56 29.78
CA ARG A 31 -0.02 20.21 31.18
C ARG A 31 0.52 18.78 31.32
N ILE A 32 -0.03 17.82 30.57
CA ILE A 32 0.48 16.44 30.57
C ILE A 32 1.88 16.39 29.97
N VAL A 33 2.11 17.07 28.84
CA VAL A 33 3.42 17.13 28.17
C VAL A 33 4.46 17.79 29.07
N GLU A 34 4.16 18.94 29.67
CA GLU A 34 5.03 19.63 30.63
C GLU A 34 5.42 18.72 31.79
N ARG A 35 4.45 18.02 32.39
CA ARG A 35 4.71 17.06 33.46
C ARG A 35 5.66 15.94 33.00
N LEU A 36 5.43 15.36 31.82
CA LEU A 36 6.29 14.29 31.30
C LEU A 36 7.71 14.81 31.04
N LEU A 37 7.87 16.01 30.50
CA LEU A 37 9.17 16.62 30.25
C LEU A 37 9.93 16.93 31.55
N VAL A 38 9.25 17.47 32.57
CA VAL A 38 9.84 17.75 33.89
C VAL A 38 10.31 16.46 34.59
N GLN A 39 9.60 15.34 34.37
CA GLN A 39 9.96 14.05 34.95
C GLN A 39 11.06 13.31 34.15
N SER A 40 11.29 13.69 32.89
CA SER A 40 12.24 13.04 31.99
C SER A 40 13.69 13.41 32.30
N ARG A 41 14.62 12.47 32.05
CA ARG A 41 16.06 12.68 32.23
C ARG A 41 16.86 12.21 31.01
N GLY A 42 17.91 12.98 30.69
CA GLY A 42 18.85 12.62 29.62
C GLY A 42 18.17 12.34 28.28
N GLU A 43 18.35 11.12 27.77
CA GLU A 43 17.81 10.69 26.47
C GLU A 43 16.28 10.50 26.45
N GLU A 44 15.63 10.35 27.61
CA GLU A 44 14.16 10.24 27.69
C GLU A 44 13.49 11.47 27.07
N VAL A 45 14.03 12.66 27.35
CA VAL A 45 13.54 13.93 26.81
C VAL A 45 13.52 13.91 25.28
N ARG A 46 14.62 13.41 24.68
CA ARG A 46 14.76 13.33 23.22
C ARG A 46 13.70 12.42 22.61
N TYR A 47 13.52 11.21 23.16
CA TYR A 47 12.58 10.24 22.60
C TYR A 47 11.12 10.59 22.90
N LEU A 48 10.84 11.22 24.05
CA LEU A 48 9.52 11.75 24.36
C LEU A 48 9.14 12.87 23.40
N ALA A 49 10.03 13.86 23.20
CA ALA A 49 9.81 14.94 22.26
C ALA A 49 9.59 14.40 20.83
N ARG A 50 10.45 13.48 20.38
CA ARG A 50 10.32 12.81 19.08
C ARG A 50 9.02 12.03 18.92
N THR A 51 8.52 11.41 19.98
CA THR A 51 7.22 10.71 19.97
C THR A 51 6.07 11.71 19.82
N LEU A 52 6.11 12.82 20.55
CA LEU A 52 5.06 13.85 20.52
C LEU A 52 4.98 14.57 19.17
N VAL A 53 6.11 14.78 18.49
CA VAL A 53 6.15 15.32 17.11
C VAL A 53 6.03 14.24 16.03
N GLN A 54 5.73 12.99 16.43
CA GLN A 54 5.53 11.85 15.53
C GLN A 54 6.74 11.48 14.65
N HIS A 55 7.95 11.92 15.00
CA HIS A 55 9.18 11.63 14.26
C HIS A 55 10.23 10.92 15.13
N LEU A 56 9.98 9.64 15.44
CA LEU A 56 10.82 8.85 16.35
C LEU A 56 12.27 8.65 15.85
N ARG A 57 12.43 8.48 14.52
CA ARG A 57 13.73 8.40 13.81
C ARG A 57 14.73 7.39 14.40
N ILE A 58 14.25 6.21 14.80
CA ILE A 58 15.09 5.10 15.32
C ILE A 58 15.48 4.07 14.26
N GLY A 59 14.99 4.20 13.02
CA GLY A 59 15.26 3.25 11.94
C GLY A 59 14.56 1.89 12.10
N ALA A 60 13.72 1.72 13.12
CA ALA A 60 12.85 0.56 13.31
C ALA A 60 11.44 0.86 12.78
N VAL A 61 10.87 -0.08 12.03
CA VAL A 61 9.50 -0.03 11.51
C VAL A 61 8.65 -1.15 12.12
N LYS A 62 7.35 -1.20 11.83
CA LYS A 62 6.44 -2.24 12.33
C LYS A 62 7.00 -3.66 12.09
N THR A 63 7.53 -3.92 10.91
CA THR A 63 8.16 -5.22 10.57
C THR A 63 9.38 -5.52 11.45
N THR A 64 10.20 -4.52 11.78
CA THR A 64 11.33 -4.68 12.72
C THR A 64 10.82 -5.13 14.08
N MET A 65 9.69 -4.61 14.54
CA MET A 65 9.08 -4.99 15.82
C MET A 65 8.53 -6.40 15.81
N LEU A 66 7.86 -6.83 14.74
CA LEU A 66 7.38 -8.21 14.62
C LEU A 66 8.54 -9.22 14.59
N ILE A 67 9.65 -8.88 13.90
CA ILE A 67 10.86 -9.70 13.88
C ILE A 67 11.53 -9.76 15.25
N ALA A 68 11.65 -8.62 15.95
CA ALA A 68 12.20 -8.59 17.28
C ALA A 68 11.35 -9.42 18.26
N LEU A 69 10.03 -9.30 18.16
CA LEU A 69 9.08 -10.05 18.98
C LEU A 69 9.16 -11.55 18.72
N SER A 70 9.18 -11.99 17.46
CA SER A 70 9.30 -13.42 17.13
C SER A 70 10.59 -14.02 17.67
N ARG A 71 11.72 -13.31 17.52
CA ARG A 71 13.02 -13.77 18.01
C ARG A 71 13.09 -13.73 19.53
N ALA A 72 12.52 -12.72 20.18
CA ALA A 72 12.45 -12.64 21.63
C ALA A 72 11.71 -13.86 22.19
N PHE A 73 10.53 -14.19 21.65
CA PHE A 73 9.75 -15.36 22.07
C PHE A 73 10.33 -16.70 21.60
N LEU A 74 11.27 -16.71 20.64
CA LEU A 74 12.01 -17.90 20.28
C LEU A 74 13.21 -18.14 21.22
N LEU A 75 13.85 -17.06 21.67
CA LEU A 75 15.07 -17.09 22.49
C LEU A 75 14.77 -17.11 23.99
N THR A 76 13.65 -16.54 24.41
CA THR A 76 13.34 -16.27 25.81
C THR A 76 11.84 -16.42 26.06
N HIS A 77 11.46 -17.12 27.12
CA HIS A 77 10.07 -17.32 27.49
C HIS A 77 9.77 -16.68 28.85
N PRO A 78 8.55 -16.18 29.07
CA PRO A 78 8.09 -15.84 30.41
C PRO A 78 8.22 -17.06 31.35
N PRO A 79 8.66 -16.88 32.60
CA PRO A 79 8.82 -17.99 33.56
C PRO A 79 7.55 -18.83 33.76
N ASP A 80 6.38 -18.19 33.65
CA ASP A 80 5.06 -18.80 33.88
C ASP A 80 4.33 -19.23 32.59
N ALA A 81 5.02 -19.26 31.45
CA ALA A 81 4.39 -19.67 30.19
C ALA A 81 4.03 -21.16 30.22
N PRO A 82 2.82 -21.58 29.80
CA PRO A 82 2.36 -22.96 29.92
C PRO A 82 3.12 -23.95 29.03
N ASN A 83 3.85 -23.47 28.03
CA ASN A 83 4.84 -24.23 27.24
C ASN A 83 6.19 -23.49 27.27
N PRO A 84 6.97 -23.60 28.35
CA PRO A 84 8.29 -23.00 28.40
C PRO A 84 9.17 -23.77 27.41
N ALA A 85 9.64 -23.12 26.34
CA ALA A 85 10.50 -23.85 25.42
C ALA A 85 11.77 -24.30 26.17
N PRO A 86 12.16 -25.56 26.06
CA PRO A 86 13.30 -26.10 26.80
C PRO A 86 14.58 -25.41 26.32
N ASN A 87 15.05 -24.39 27.05
CA ASN A 87 16.34 -23.70 26.87
C ASN A 87 16.87 -23.69 25.42
N LYS A 88 16.04 -23.22 24.48
CA LYS A 88 16.37 -23.15 23.05
C LYS A 88 17.63 -22.33 22.72
N PRO A 89 18.15 -21.36 23.53
CA PRO A 89 19.41 -20.69 23.22
C PRO A 89 20.61 -21.64 23.09
N ALA A 90 20.71 -22.66 23.94
CA ALA A 90 21.82 -23.62 23.89
C ALA A 90 21.71 -24.56 22.67
N ALA A 91 20.49 -24.96 22.30
CA ALA A 91 20.22 -25.75 21.11
C ALA A 91 20.46 -24.95 19.83
N LEU A 92 19.96 -23.71 19.77
CA LEU A 92 20.18 -22.79 18.66
C LEU A 92 21.66 -22.47 18.50
N ALA A 93 22.43 -22.26 19.59
CA ALA A 93 23.85 -21.97 19.51
C ALA A 93 24.64 -23.03 18.73
N LYS A 94 24.25 -24.32 18.85
CA LYS A 94 24.88 -25.48 18.19
C LYS A 94 24.55 -25.60 16.69
N LEU A 95 23.54 -24.88 16.20
CA LEU A 95 23.14 -24.92 14.79
C LEU A 95 24.13 -24.16 13.89
N SER A 96 24.21 -24.60 12.62
CA SER A 96 24.91 -23.85 11.56
C SER A 96 24.26 -22.48 11.33
N LYS A 97 24.95 -21.60 10.58
CA LYS A 97 24.42 -20.27 10.27
C LYS A 97 23.15 -20.35 9.42
N GLU A 98 23.13 -21.28 8.47
CA GLU A 98 22.01 -21.55 7.56
C GLU A 98 20.80 -22.07 8.36
N ALA A 99 21.04 -23.07 9.22
CA ALA A 99 20.06 -23.64 10.13
C ALA A 99 19.42 -22.58 11.06
N LYS A 100 20.23 -21.72 11.67
CA LYS A 100 19.72 -20.60 12.50
C LYS A 100 18.83 -19.67 11.69
N THR A 101 19.22 -19.38 10.46
CA THR A 101 18.47 -18.47 9.57
C THR A 101 17.12 -19.07 9.21
N GLU A 102 17.04 -20.38 8.94
CA GLU A 102 15.77 -21.08 8.67
C GLU A 102 14.83 -21.01 9.89
N VAL A 103 15.32 -21.33 11.09
CA VAL A 103 14.50 -21.30 12.32
C VAL A 103 14.01 -19.87 12.62
N PHE A 104 14.87 -18.85 12.50
CA PHE A 104 14.45 -17.46 12.69
C PHE A 104 13.42 -17.04 11.66
N SER A 105 13.62 -17.41 10.39
CA SER A 105 12.68 -17.07 9.32
C SER A 105 11.31 -17.70 9.56
N ALA A 106 11.25 -18.96 9.98
CA ALA A 106 9.99 -19.63 10.30
C ALA A 106 9.25 -18.94 11.46
N ALA A 107 9.95 -18.61 12.56
CA ALA A 107 9.35 -17.90 13.69
C ALA A 107 8.85 -16.50 13.30
N GLU A 108 9.63 -15.77 12.49
CA GLU A 108 9.23 -14.48 11.94
C GLU A 108 7.98 -14.58 11.07
N GLU A 109 7.87 -15.60 10.21
CA GLU A 109 6.71 -15.79 9.35
C GLU A 109 5.44 -16.11 10.16
N ILE A 110 5.52 -16.91 11.23
CA ILE A 110 4.38 -17.18 12.12
C ILE A 110 3.82 -15.87 12.70
N VAL A 111 4.68 -15.05 13.32
CA VAL A 111 4.25 -13.79 13.96
C VAL A 111 3.73 -12.79 12.93
N LYS A 112 4.42 -12.66 11.77
CA LYS A 112 3.96 -11.78 10.68
C LYS A 112 2.61 -12.22 10.13
N ALA A 113 2.40 -13.51 9.90
CA ALA A 113 1.14 -14.05 9.39
C ALA A 113 -0.02 -13.84 10.39
N CYS A 114 0.22 -14.11 11.68
CA CYS A 114 -0.77 -13.87 12.73
C CYS A 114 -1.13 -12.38 12.83
N PHE A 115 -0.13 -11.50 12.84
CA PHE A 115 -0.37 -10.06 12.86
C PHE A 115 -1.05 -9.57 11.57
N ALA A 116 -0.75 -10.16 10.41
CA ALA A 116 -1.41 -9.76 9.17
C ALA A 116 -2.91 -10.11 9.18
N ARG A 117 -3.30 -11.22 9.82
CA ARG A 117 -4.70 -11.65 10.00
C ARG A 117 -5.45 -10.83 11.06
N CYS A 118 -4.76 -10.45 12.14
CA CYS A 118 -5.28 -9.64 13.23
C CYS A 118 -4.21 -8.61 13.66
N PRO A 119 -4.12 -7.44 12.99
CA PRO A 119 -3.12 -6.39 13.20
C PRO A 119 -3.27 -5.63 14.52
N ASN A 120 -3.40 -6.36 15.63
CA ASN A 120 -3.67 -5.85 16.96
C ASN A 120 -2.69 -6.43 17.98
N TYR A 121 -1.80 -5.59 18.51
CA TYR A 121 -0.84 -6.01 19.53
C TYR A 121 -1.49 -6.44 20.85
N ASN A 122 -2.71 -5.96 21.15
CA ASN A 122 -3.47 -6.38 22.33
C ASN A 122 -4.01 -7.81 22.20
N GLU A 123 -4.02 -8.40 21.00
CA GLU A 123 -4.33 -9.82 20.79
C GLU A 123 -3.04 -10.62 20.61
N LEU A 124 -2.12 -10.12 19.76
CA LEU A 124 -0.88 -10.81 19.42
C LEU A 124 0.02 -11.07 20.64
N VAL A 125 0.26 -10.06 21.48
CA VAL A 125 1.19 -10.19 22.62
C VAL A 125 0.62 -11.10 23.71
N PRO A 126 -0.65 -10.96 24.15
CA PRO A 126 -1.24 -11.93 25.07
C PRO A 126 -1.30 -13.34 24.49
N GLY A 127 -1.57 -13.50 23.20
CA GLY A 127 -1.50 -14.78 22.52
C GLY A 127 -0.10 -15.42 22.63
N LEU A 128 0.95 -14.67 22.30
CA LEU A 128 2.34 -15.11 22.45
C LEU A 128 2.70 -15.50 23.89
N LEU A 129 2.25 -14.72 24.88
CA LEU A 129 2.46 -15.03 26.30
C LEU A 129 1.72 -16.29 26.73
N LYS A 130 0.52 -16.53 26.18
CA LYS A 130 -0.35 -17.65 26.54
C LYS A 130 0.04 -18.97 25.89
N VAL A 131 0.36 -18.98 24.59
CA VAL A 131 0.56 -20.22 23.82
C VAL A 131 1.91 -20.30 23.09
N GLY A 132 2.73 -19.26 23.18
CA GLY A 132 4.00 -19.18 22.44
C GLY A 132 3.78 -19.08 20.93
N LEU A 133 4.81 -19.42 20.15
CA LEU A 133 4.76 -19.38 18.69
C LEU A 133 3.89 -20.51 18.11
N ALA A 134 4.00 -21.73 18.64
CA ALA A 134 3.38 -22.93 18.08
C ALA A 134 1.85 -23.00 18.22
N GLY A 135 1.23 -22.10 18.98
CA GLY A 135 -0.24 -22.01 19.08
C GLY A 135 -0.81 -20.67 18.62
N LEU A 136 0.04 -19.76 18.14
CA LEU A 136 -0.34 -18.36 17.97
C LEU A 136 -1.45 -18.17 16.94
N LYS A 137 -1.44 -18.98 15.88
CA LYS A 137 -2.42 -18.94 14.79
C LYS A 137 -3.85 -19.26 15.27
N GLU A 138 -3.97 -20.19 16.20
CA GLU A 138 -5.26 -20.59 16.80
C GLU A 138 -5.83 -19.52 17.73
N VAL A 139 -4.99 -18.63 18.25
CA VAL A 139 -5.43 -17.49 19.08
C VAL A 139 -5.70 -16.27 18.21
N CYS A 140 -4.85 -15.99 17.22
CA CYS A 140 -4.96 -14.85 16.32
C CYS A 140 -5.89 -15.13 15.12
N LYS A 141 -7.16 -15.37 15.43
CA LYS A 141 -8.23 -15.58 14.44
C LYS A 141 -8.72 -14.26 13.84
N LEU A 142 -9.36 -14.34 12.68
CA LEU A 142 -10.05 -13.21 12.07
C LEU A 142 -11.18 -12.78 13.01
N THR A 143 -11.12 -11.51 13.42
CA THR A 143 -12.09 -10.95 14.36
C THR A 143 -12.85 -9.83 13.66
N VAL A 144 -14.18 -9.92 13.63
CA VAL A 144 -15.04 -8.88 13.05
C VAL A 144 -14.75 -7.55 13.76
N HIS A 145 -14.69 -6.44 13.00
CA HIS A 145 -14.26 -5.11 13.43
C HIS A 145 -12.77 -4.94 13.76
N THR A 146 -11.94 -5.97 13.54
CA THR A 146 -10.48 -5.83 13.47
C THR A 146 -10.04 -6.10 12.04
N PRO A 147 -9.57 -5.10 11.28
CA PRO A 147 -9.28 -5.28 9.87
C PRO A 147 -8.03 -6.11 9.66
N LEU A 148 -8.04 -7.02 8.68
CA LEU A 148 -6.86 -7.75 8.28
C LEU A 148 -6.05 -6.97 7.22
N LYS A 149 -4.75 -7.25 7.13
CA LYS A 149 -3.89 -6.69 6.09
C LYS A 149 -4.35 -7.13 4.70
N PRO A 150 -4.52 -6.21 3.75
CA PRO A 150 -4.97 -6.58 2.42
C PRO A 150 -3.93 -7.41 1.66
N MET A 151 -4.39 -8.37 0.87
CA MET A 151 -3.56 -9.03 -0.14
C MET A 151 -3.20 -8.05 -1.27
N LEU A 152 -1.98 -8.15 -1.81
CA LEU A 152 -1.41 -7.20 -2.77
C LEU A 152 -1.10 -7.88 -4.12
N GLY A 153 -1.53 -7.25 -5.22
CA GLY A 153 -1.18 -7.71 -6.57
C GLY A 153 0.23 -7.28 -7.01
N SER A 154 0.99 -8.21 -7.56
CA SER A 154 2.31 -7.99 -8.18
C SER A 154 2.17 -7.22 -9.50
N ILE A 155 3.17 -6.40 -9.81
CA ILE A 155 3.16 -5.60 -11.04
C ILE A 155 3.59 -6.48 -12.21
N THR A 156 2.88 -6.35 -13.32
CA THR A 156 3.28 -6.91 -14.61
C THR A 156 3.33 -5.80 -15.65
N ARG A 157 4.26 -5.88 -16.60
CA ARG A 157 4.47 -4.83 -17.60
C ARG A 157 3.39 -4.86 -18.68
N ASP A 158 3.06 -6.03 -19.17
CA ASP A 158 2.12 -6.19 -20.28
C ASP A 158 1.34 -7.51 -20.17
N LEU A 159 0.37 -7.68 -21.07
CA LEU A 159 -0.45 -8.89 -21.15
C LEU A 159 0.37 -10.15 -21.52
N PRO A 160 1.30 -10.12 -22.50
CA PRO A 160 2.14 -11.30 -22.79
C PRO A 160 2.98 -11.78 -21.61
N GLU A 161 3.61 -10.87 -20.86
CA GLU A 161 4.36 -11.22 -19.64
C GLU A 161 3.43 -11.82 -18.59
N MET A 162 2.21 -11.26 -18.46
CA MET A 162 1.20 -11.78 -17.54
C MET A 162 0.82 -13.22 -17.89
N LEU A 163 0.47 -13.50 -19.15
CA LEU A 163 0.10 -14.85 -19.61
C LEU A 163 1.27 -15.83 -19.45
N GLY A 164 2.49 -15.41 -19.78
CA GLY A 164 3.70 -16.21 -19.61
C GLY A 164 3.98 -16.59 -18.15
N ARG A 165 3.60 -15.75 -17.18
CA ARG A 165 3.73 -16.05 -15.74
C ARG A 165 2.69 -17.04 -15.26
N LEU A 166 1.45 -16.95 -15.75
CA LEU A 166 0.36 -17.82 -15.31
C LEU A 166 0.47 -19.24 -15.91
N GLY A 167 1.00 -19.34 -17.13
CA GLY A 167 1.11 -20.62 -17.84
C GLY A 167 -0.27 -21.18 -18.16
N THR A 168 -0.47 -22.48 -18.00
CA THR A 168 -1.74 -23.16 -18.32
C THR A 168 -2.85 -22.99 -17.28
N ARG A 169 -2.60 -22.22 -16.22
CA ARG A 169 -3.53 -22.08 -15.09
C ARG A 169 -4.76 -21.29 -15.47
N GLU A 170 -5.91 -21.69 -14.95
CA GLU A 170 -7.12 -20.87 -15.03
C GLU A 170 -7.02 -19.64 -14.11
N PHE A 171 -7.43 -18.51 -14.65
CA PHE A 171 -7.45 -17.24 -13.95
C PHE A 171 -8.72 -16.45 -14.28
N THR A 172 -8.95 -15.39 -13.52
CA THR A 172 -9.91 -14.36 -13.86
C THR A 172 -9.21 -13.03 -14.06
N ALA A 173 -9.61 -12.28 -15.08
CA ALA A 173 -9.30 -10.87 -15.25
C ALA A 173 -10.49 -10.07 -14.72
N GLU A 174 -10.25 -9.20 -13.74
CA GLU A 174 -11.25 -8.31 -13.14
C GLU A 174 -10.91 -6.87 -13.45
N TYR A 175 -11.93 -6.03 -13.63
CA TYR A 175 -11.71 -4.59 -13.78
C TYR A 175 -10.97 -4.03 -12.56
N LYS A 176 -9.92 -3.26 -12.83
CA LYS A 176 -9.18 -2.55 -11.81
C LYS A 176 -9.75 -1.14 -11.65
N TYR A 177 -10.82 -1.01 -10.88
CA TYR A 177 -11.47 0.25 -10.59
C TYR A 177 -10.52 1.30 -9.95
N ASP A 178 -10.69 2.59 -10.30
CA ASP A 178 -9.99 3.74 -9.70
C ASP A 178 -10.84 4.31 -8.55
N GLY A 179 -10.80 3.64 -7.40
CA GLY A 179 -11.59 4.00 -6.23
C GLY A 179 -10.80 3.97 -4.94
N GLN A 180 -11.51 3.76 -3.84
CA GLN A 180 -10.93 3.52 -2.53
C GLN A 180 -11.27 2.11 -2.05
N ARG A 181 -10.24 1.26 -1.95
CA ARG A 181 -10.38 -0.08 -1.36
C ARG A 181 -11.02 -0.01 0.03
N ALA A 182 -12.08 -0.78 0.20
CA ALA A 182 -12.84 -0.88 1.44
C ALA A 182 -12.94 -2.34 1.88
N GLN A 183 -12.57 -2.57 3.14
CA GLN A 183 -12.80 -3.83 3.84
C GLN A 183 -13.99 -3.63 4.77
N ILE A 184 -15.11 -4.29 4.48
CA ILE A 184 -16.38 -4.14 5.19
C ILE A 184 -16.56 -5.33 6.12
N HIS A 185 -16.82 -5.03 7.39
CA HIS A 185 -17.10 -5.98 8.44
C HIS A 185 -18.54 -5.78 8.91
N CYS A 186 -19.29 -6.86 9.08
CA CYS A 186 -20.60 -6.85 9.71
C CYS A 186 -20.71 -7.96 10.75
N ASP A 187 -21.19 -7.63 11.95
CA ASP A 187 -21.46 -8.62 13.00
C ASP A 187 -22.93 -9.06 13.05
N GLU A 188 -23.21 -10.03 13.93
CA GLU A 188 -24.54 -10.61 14.12
C GLU A 188 -25.58 -9.59 14.58
N LYS A 189 -25.13 -8.49 15.21
CA LYS A 189 -25.97 -7.39 15.68
C LYS A 189 -26.24 -6.36 14.58
N GLY A 190 -25.70 -6.57 13.38
CA GLY A 190 -25.81 -5.64 12.26
C GLY A 190 -24.90 -4.42 12.37
N LYS A 191 -23.96 -4.39 13.32
CA LYS A 191 -22.97 -3.31 13.38
C LYS A 191 -22.03 -3.44 12.20
N VAL A 192 -21.74 -2.32 11.55
CA VAL A 192 -20.85 -2.25 10.38
C VAL A 192 -19.58 -1.48 10.75
N SER A 193 -18.43 -1.96 10.28
CA SER A 193 -17.19 -1.18 10.23
C SER A 193 -16.60 -1.25 8.83
N ILE A 194 -16.07 -0.13 8.35
CA ILE A 194 -15.44 -0.02 7.02
C ILE A 194 -14.00 0.43 7.22
N PHE A 195 -13.04 -0.29 6.66
CA PHE A 195 -11.61 0.00 6.81
C PHE A 195 -10.94 0.28 5.47
N SER A 196 -9.99 1.22 5.47
CA SER A 196 -9.18 1.56 4.31
C SER A 196 -8.11 0.50 4.05
N ARG A 197 -7.43 0.60 2.90
CA ARG A 197 -6.22 -0.16 2.60
C ARG A 197 -5.17 -0.10 3.72
N HIS A 198 -5.07 1.03 4.41
CA HIS A 198 -4.11 1.27 5.48
C HIS A 198 -4.67 0.93 6.87
N LEU A 199 -5.84 0.28 6.91
CA LEU A 199 -6.56 -0.16 8.11
C LEU A 199 -7.17 0.98 8.92
N GLU A 200 -7.32 2.16 8.31
CA GLU A 200 -7.98 3.28 8.96
C GLU A 200 -9.49 3.06 8.96
N ASN A 201 -10.14 3.42 10.07
CA ASN A 201 -11.59 3.35 10.15
C ASN A 201 -12.21 4.48 9.31
N MET A 202 -12.97 4.09 8.29
CA MET A 202 -13.70 4.96 7.37
C MET A 202 -15.22 4.84 7.51
N THR A 203 -15.71 4.24 8.60
CA THR A 203 -17.16 3.98 8.79
C THR A 203 -17.96 5.26 8.69
N ASP A 204 -17.52 6.33 9.37
CA ASP A 204 -18.22 7.63 9.40
C ASP A 204 -18.09 8.43 8.09
N LYS A 205 -17.19 8.00 7.17
CA LYS A 205 -17.05 8.57 5.83
C LYS A 205 -18.11 8.04 4.86
N TYR A 206 -18.63 6.84 5.12
CA TYR A 206 -19.56 6.13 4.23
C TYR A 206 -20.85 5.71 4.94
N PRO A 207 -21.61 6.67 5.51
CA PRO A 207 -22.84 6.37 6.24
C PRO A 207 -23.93 5.78 5.32
N ASP A 208 -23.90 6.12 4.03
CA ASP A 208 -24.72 5.58 2.95
C ASP A 208 -24.40 4.10 2.65
N LEU A 209 -23.13 3.69 2.69
CA LEU A 209 -22.75 2.28 2.58
C LEU A 209 -23.12 1.49 3.85
N VAL A 210 -22.95 2.08 5.03
CA VAL A 210 -23.40 1.48 6.29
C VAL A 210 -24.90 1.18 6.24
N ALA A 211 -25.70 2.14 5.80
CA ALA A 211 -27.14 1.97 5.63
C ALA A 211 -27.54 0.96 4.54
N LEU A 212 -26.66 0.68 3.59
CA LEU A 212 -26.87 -0.29 2.50
C LEU A 212 -26.62 -1.75 2.94
N ILE A 213 -25.80 -1.98 3.96
CA ILE A 213 -25.42 -3.34 4.38
C ILE A 213 -26.61 -4.27 4.66
N PRO A 214 -27.69 -3.83 5.34
CA PRO A 214 -28.85 -4.69 5.56
C PRO A 214 -29.52 -5.18 4.28
N SER A 215 -29.54 -4.38 3.20
CA SER A 215 -30.24 -4.73 1.96
C SER A 215 -29.43 -5.62 1.02
N ILE A 216 -28.10 -5.66 1.15
CA ILE A 216 -27.23 -6.51 0.31
C ILE A 216 -27.05 -7.92 0.90
N ARG A 217 -27.49 -8.16 2.14
CA ARG A 217 -27.33 -9.44 2.81
C ARG A 217 -28.39 -10.43 2.32
N GLY A 218 -27.95 -11.60 1.86
CA GLY A 218 -28.83 -12.75 1.70
C GLY A 218 -29.43 -13.20 3.04
N PRO A 219 -30.50 -14.00 3.03
CA PRO A 219 -31.25 -14.38 4.22
C PRO A 219 -30.42 -15.17 5.25
N ASN A 220 -29.36 -15.86 4.80
CA ASN A 220 -28.52 -16.71 5.65
C ASN A 220 -27.25 -16.01 6.14
N VAL A 221 -26.98 -14.78 5.71
CA VAL A 221 -25.77 -14.05 6.10
C VAL A 221 -25.98 -13.45 7.47
N THR A 222 -25.22 -13.88 8.48
CA THR A 222 -25.22 -13.36 9.85
C THR A 222 -24.03 -12.46 10.14
N THR A 223 -22.82 -12.89 9.73
CA THR A 223 -21.56 -12.15 9.85
C THR A 223 -20.75 -12.26 8.57
N PHE A 224 -19.94 -11.24 8.28
CA PHE A 224 -18.99 -11.34 7.17
C PHE A 224 -17.83 -10.35 7.28
N ILE A 225 -16.77 -10.67 6.56
CA ILE A 225 -15.68 -9.75 6.20
C ILE A 225 -15.49 -9.84 4.69
N MET A 226 -15.78 -8.75 3.98
CA MET A 226 -15.66 -8.68 2.51
C MET A 226 -14.79 -7.51 2.07
N GLU A 227 -14.26 -7.61 0.86
CA GLU A 227 -13.44 -6.57 0.25
C GLU A 227 -14.00 -6.15 -1.11
N GLY A 228 -13.83 -4.87 -1.40
CA GLY A 228 -14.19 -4.28 -2.67
C GLY A 228 -13.57 -2.92 -2.86
N GLU A 229 -13.92 -2.30 -3.97
CA GLU A 229 -13.54 -0.93 -4.30
C GLU A 229 -14.78 -0.03 -4.22
N VAL A 230 -14.71 1.03 -3.41
CA VAL A 230 -15.74 2.07 -3.40
C VAL A 230 -15.38 3.06 -4.49
N VAL A 231 -16.29 3.26 -5.44
CA VAL A 231 -16.06 4.12 -6.62
C VAL A 231 -17.16 5.16 -6.68
N ALA A 232 -16.79 6.41 -6.97
CA ALA A 232 -17.77 7.45 -7.24
C ALA A 232 -18.48 7.17 -8.56
N ILE A 233 -19.80 7.36 -8.59
CA ILE A 233 -20.61 7.11 -9.77
C ILE A 233 -21.57 8.25 -10.05
N ASP A 234 -22.08 8.29 -11.26
CA ASP A 234 -23.24 9.08 -11.61
C ASP A 234 -24.54 8.41 -11.13
N SER A 235 -25.43 9.15 -10.45
CA SER A 235 -26.66 8.58 -9.90
C SER A 235 -27.62 8.08 -10.97
N ASP A 236 -27.66 8.78 -12.11
CA ASP A 236 -28.68 8.57 -13.11
C ASP A 236 -28.22 7.49 -14.08
N THR A 237 -26.96 7.58 -14.53
CA THR A 237 -26.39 6.67 -15.52
C THR A 237 -25.65 5.47 -14.92
N GLY A 238 -25.20 5.55 -13.66
CA GLY A 238 -24.30 4.55 -13.06
C GLY A 238 -22.85 4.62 -13.57
N SER A 239 -22.54 5.56 -14.46
CA SER A 239 -21.20 5.69 -15.05
C SER A 239 -20.14 6.05 -14.01
N LEU A 240 -18.94 5.48 -14.16
CA LEU A 240 -17.85 5.71 -13.23
C LEU A 240 -17.36 7.17 -13.28
N LYS A 241 -17.15 7.75 -12.10
CA LYS A 241 -16.49 9.03 -11.86
C LYS A 241 -15.09 8.77 -11.30
N THR A 242 -14.23 9.77 -11.38
CA THR A 242 -12.82 9.60 -11.01
C THR A 242 -12.62 9.50 -9.51
N PHE A 243 -11.49 8.91 -9.10
CA PHE A 243 -11.09 8.84 -7.69
C PHE A 243 -11.13 10.20 -6.99
N GLN A 244 -10.95 11.29 -7.72
CA GLN A 244 -10.93 12.60 -7.09
C GLN A 244 -12.30 13.16 -6.80
N THR A 245 -13.29 12.84 -7.63
CA THR A 245 -14.69 13.05 -7.24
C THR A 245 -15.00 12.26 -5.97
N LEU A 246 -14.46 11.04 -5.82
CA LEU A 246 -14.59 10.30 -4.56
C LEU A 246 -13.86 10.99 -3.40
N ALA A 247 -12.66 11.53 -3.63
CA ALA A 247 -11.84 12.18 -2.61
C ALA A 247 -12.46 13.48 -2.06
N SER A 248 -13.37 14.13 -2.78
CA SER A 248 -14.10 15.31 -2.29
C SER A 248 -15.19 14.98 -1.26
N ARG A 249 -15.49 13.69 -1.01
CA ARG A 249 -16.39 13.29 0.06
C ARG A 249 -15.86 13.73 1.43
N GLY A 250 -16.78 14.16 2.29
CA GLY A 250 -16.48 14.50 3.69
C GLY A 250 -15.74 13.36 4.40
N ARG A 251 -14.73 13.71 5.22
CA ARG A 251 -13.81 12.72 5.80
C ARG A 251 -14.29 12.11 7.12
N LYS A 252 -15.10 12.82 7.91
CA LYS A 252 -15.57 12.42 9.25
C LYS A 252 -16.97 12.93 9.54
N ASP A 253 -17.71 12.17 10.35
CA ASP A 253 -19.04 12.51 10.88
C ASP A 253 -20.03 12.99 9.80
N VAL A 254 -19.99 12.35 8.62
CA VAL A 254 -20.86 12.72 7.50
C VAL A 254 -22.27 12.24 7.80
N ALA A 255 -23.24 13.15 7.81
CA ALA A 255 -24.65 12.77 7.88
C ALA A 255 -25.11 12.20 6.53
N ILE A 256 -25.96 11.17 6.54
CA ILE A 256 -26.47 10.52 5.31
C ILE A 256 -27.08 11.55 4.34
N GLY A 257 -27.88 12.50 4.85
CA GLY A 257 -28.52 13.53 4.01
C GLY A 257 -27.57 14.59 3.46
N ALA A 258 -26.31 14.63 3.91
CA ALA A 258 -25.28 15.55 3.41
C ALA A 258 -24.37 14.91 2.35
N VAL A 259 -24.60 13.64 1.98
CA VAL A 259 -23.81 12.95 0.96
C VAL A 259 -24.18 13.49 -0.43
N GLN A 260 -23.21 14.17 -1.06
CA GLN A 260 -23.39 14.71 -2.42
C GLN A 260 -22.82 13.80 -3.51
N VAL A 261 -21.77 13.04 -3.20
CA VAL A 261 -21.11 12.15 -4.15
C VAL A 261 -21.62 10.74 -3.95
N ASN A 262 -22.43 10.27 -4.90
CA ASN A 262 -22.92 8.90 -4.93
C ASN A 262 -21.78 7.91 -5.20
N VAL A 263 -21.82 6.78 -4.52
CA VAL A 263 -20.82 5.73 -4.65
C VAL A 263 -21.49 4.37 -4.86
N CYS A 264 -20.79 3.52 -5.60
CA CYS A 264 -21.08 2.10 -5.70
C CYS A 264 -19.91 1.31 -5.08
N MET A 265 -20.25 0.24 -4.36
CA MET A 265 -19.29 -0.72 -3.84
C MET A 265 -19.17 -1.89 -4.83
N PHE A 266 -18.00 -2.05 -5.44
CA PHE A 266 -17.67 -3.15 -6.34
C PHE A 266 -16.90 -4.23 -5.57
N ALA A 267 -17.59 -5.27 -5.11
CA ALA A 267 -16.99 -6.33 -4.29
C ALA A 267 -16.18 -7.32 -5.13
N PHE A 268 -15.05 -7.79 -4.60
CA PHE A 268 -14.13 -8.68 -5.32
C PHE A 268 -13.56 -9.84 -4.50
N ASP A 269 -13.75 -9.88 -3.17
CA ASP A 269 -13.33 -11.04 -2.34
C ASP A 269 -14.12 -11.12 -1.03
N LEU A 270 -14.08 -12.30 -0.40
CA LEU A 270 -14.76 -12.62 0.84
C LEU A 270 -13.80 -13.43 1.74
N MET A 271 -13.50 -12.90 2.93
CA MET A 271 -12.50 -13.47 3.83
C MET A 271 -13.11 -14.25 4.99
N GLN A 272 -14.35 -13.92 5.36
CA GLN A 272 -15.11 -14.61 6.39
C GLN A 272 -16.60 -14.52 6.08
N LEU A 273 -17.33 -15.61 6.33
CA LEU A 273 -18.79 -15.67 6.23
C LEU A 273 -19.33 -16.52 7.39
N ASN A 274 -20.33 -16.01 8.11
CA ASN A 274 -21.02 -16.71 9.20
C ASN A 274 -20.07 -17.33 10.24
N GLY A 275 -18.97 -16.63 10.54
CA GLY A 275 -17.93 -17.07 11.46
C GLY A 275 -16.90 -18.04 10.87
N GLU A 276 -17.09 -18.55 9.66
CA GLU A 276 -16.11 -19.39 8.96
C GLU A 276 -15.06 -18.53 8.25
N GLU A 277 -13.77 -18.80 8.51
CA GLU A 277 -12.68 -18.17 7.78
C GLU A 277 -12.48 -18.80 6.41
N LEU A 278 -12.37 -17.98 5.37
CA LEU A 278 -12.28 -18.43 3.99
C LEU A 278 -10.86 -18.29 3.40
N LEU A 279 -9.87 -17.76 4.15
CA LEU A 279 -8.55 -17.40 3.62
C LEU A 279 -7.81 -18.56 2.94
N SER A 280 -7.95 -19.78 3.45
CA SER A 280 -7.32 -20.98 2.89
C SER A 280 -8.06 -21.60 1.71
N LYS A 281 -9.30 -21.16 1.43
CA LYS A 281 -10.08 -21.64 0.28
C LYS A 281 -9.56 -21.03 -1.02
N PRO A 282 -9.59 -21.74 -2.16
CA PRO A 282 -9.28 -21.19 -3.46
C PRO A 282 -10.16 -19.96 -3.80
N PHE A 283 -9.63 -19.05 -4.60
CA PHE A 283 -10.34 -17.82 -4.96
C PHE A 283 -11.70 -18.08 -5.62
N ARG A 284 -11.80 -19.12 -6.46
CA ARG A 284 -13.07 -19.54 -7.08
C ARG A 284 -14.17 -19.77 -6.05
N GLU A 285 -13.86 -20.45 -4.95
CA GLU A 285 -14.82 -20.76 -3.89
C GLU A 285 -15.22 -19.49 -3.10
N ARG A 286 -14.25 -18.64 -2.74
CA ARG A 286 -14.53 -17.37 -2.05
C ARG A 286 -15.41 -16.45 -2.88
N ARG A 287 -15.11 -16.33 -4.17
CA ARG A 287 -15.89 -15.53 -5.13
C ARG A 287 -17.28 -16.10 -5.38
N LYS A 288 -17.42 -17.44 -5.42
CA LYS A 288 -18.71 -18.11 -5.51
C LYS A 288 -19.60 -17.75 -4.32
N LEU A 289 -19.10 -17.92 -3.10
CA LEU A 289 -19.82 -17.56 -1.87
C LEU A 289 -20.20 -16.07 -1.84
N LEU A 290 -19.29 -15.19 -2.27
CA LEU A 290 -19.58 -13.76 -2.39
C LEU A 290 -20.79 -13.47 -3.30
N ARG A 291 -20.90 -14.16 -4.44
CA ARG A 291 -21.96 -13.93 -5.43
C ARG A 291 -23.28 -14.62 -5.08
N GLU A 292 -23.23 -15.75 -4.37
CA GLU A 292 -24.43 -16.53 -4.00
C GLU A 292 -25.12 -15.99 -2.74
N GLU A 293 -24.35 -15.45 -1.79
CA GLU A 293 -24.87 -15.09 -0.46
C GLU A 293 -25.24 -13.61 -0.31
N PHE A 294 -24.93 -12.77 -1.31
CA PHE A 294 -25.17 -11.34 -1.28
C PHE A 294 -25.99 -10.89 -2.50
N ILE A 295 -26.76 -9.82 -2.32
CA ILE A 295 -27.75 -9.33 -3.28
C ILE A 295 -27.24 -8.04 -3.90
N GLU A 296 -27.17 -7.99 -5.23
CA GLU A 296 -26.82 -6.77 -5.96
C GLU A 296 -27.91 -5.70 -5.76
N VAL A 297 -27.46 -4.45 -5.61
CA VAL A 297 -28.34 -3.29 -5.53
C VAL A 297 -27.90 -2.32 -6.61
N ASP A 298 -28.78 -2.07 -7.56
CA ASP A 298 -28.49 -1.23 -8.73
C ASP A 298 -27.76 0.06 -8.34
N LYS A 299 -26.62 0.31 -8.99
CA LYS A 299 -25.76 1.49 -8.78
C LYS A 299 -25.27 1.71 -7.34
N ARG A 300 -25.41 0.73 -6.44
CA ARG A 300 -25.00 0.87 -5.03
C ARG A 300 -24.07 -0.24 -4.59
N PHE A 301 -24.31 -1.47 -5.05
CA PHE A 301 -23.50 -2.63 -4.72
C PHE A 301 -23.59 -3.67 -5.84
N THR A 302 -22.44 -4.10 -6.35
CA THR A 302 -22.31 -5.12 -7.40
C THR A 302 -20.93 -5.78 -7.29
N TRP A 303 -20.66 -6.76 -8.13
CA TRP A 303 -19.35 -7.40 -8.24
C TRP A 303 -18.46 -6.60 -9.19
N VAL A 304 -17.15 -6.76 -9.03
CA VAL A 304 -16.24 -6.36 -10.10
C VAL A 304 -16.58 -7.12 -11.39
N LYS A 305 -16.62 -6.40 -12.52
CA LYS A 305 -16.75 -7.01 -13.84
C LYS A 305 -15.55 -7.92 -14.09
N SER A 306 -15.80 -9.15 -14.54
CA SER A 306 -14.79 -10.21 -14.59
C SER A 306 -14.91 -11.09 -15.84
N LEU A 307 -13.78 -11.54 -16.36
CA LEU A 307 -13.65 -12.54 -17.42
C LEU A 307 -12.79 -13.71 -16.90
N ASP A 308 -13.37 -14.91 -16.80
CA ASP A 308 -12.58 -16.13 -16.55
C ASP A 308 -11.93 -16.59 -17.86
N ALA A 309 -10.65 -16.94 -17.81
CA ALA A 309 -9.82 -17.19 -18.99
C ALA A 309 -8.65 -18.13 -18.68
N THR A 310 -8.06 -18.65 -19.75
CA THR A 310 -6.80 -19.40 -19.77
C THR A 310 -5.77 -18.68 -20.63
N ALA A 311 -4.55 -19.24 -20.74
CA ALA A 311 -3.54 -18.69 -21.66
C ALA A 311 -3.96 -18.75 -23.13
N ASP A 312 -4.90 -19.62 -23.49
CA ASP A 312 -5.38 -19.76 -24.87
C ASP A 312 -6.40 -18.67 -25.26
N ASP A 313 -6.94 -17.93 -24.28
CA ASP A 313 -7.96 -16.90 -24.47
C ASP A 313 -7.38 -15.48 -24.63
N GLN A 314 -6.17 -15.37 -25.19
CA GLN A 314 -5.42 -14.11 -25.24
C GLN A 314 -6.20 -12.95 -25.87
N ASP A 315 -6.89 -13.19 -26.99
CA ASP A 315 -7.65 -12.14 -27.69
C ASP A 315 -8.81 -11.61 -26.85
N ALA A 316 -9.52 -12.49 -26.15
CA ALA A 316 -10.61 -12.10 -25.25
C ALA A 316 -10.10 -11.27 -24.06
N VAL A 317 -8.94 -11.63 -23.51
CA VAL A 317 -8.30 -10.88 -22.42
C VAL A 317 -7.83 -9.50 -22.89
N ILE A 318 -7.31 -9.40 -24.12
CA ILE A 318 -6.91 -8.12 -24.73
C ILE A 318 -8.13 -7.20 -24.90
N GLU A 319 -9.23 -7.71 -25.45
CA GLU A 319 -10.46 -6.92 -25.61
C GLU A 319 -11.04 -6.50 -24.27
N PHE A 320 -11.07 -7.41 -23.28
CA PHE A 320 -11.52 -7.09 -21.93
C PHE A 320 -10.66 -6.02 -21.25
N PHE A 321 -9.34 -6.06 -21.47
CA PHE A 321 -8.43 -5.01 -20.99
C PHE A 321 -8.72 -3.66 -21.64
N LYS A 322 -8.92 -3.61 -22.97
CA LYS A 322 -9.28 -2.37 -23.68
C LYS A 322 -10.60 -1.80 -23.18
N GLU A 323 -11.63 -2.64 -23.05
CA GLU A 323 -12.94 -2.28 -22.53
C GLU A 323 -12.83 -1.68 -21.12
N SER A 324 -11.99 -2.26 -20.24
CA SER A 324 -11.76 -1.71 -18.90
C SER A 324 -11.24 -0.26 -18.93
N LEU A 325 -10.38 0.06 -19.90
CA LEU A 325 -9.81 1.40 -20.03
C LEU A 325 -10.84 2.38 -20.61
N GLU A 326 -11.69 1.93 -21.53
CA GLU A 326 -12.80 2.72 -22.09
C GLU A 326 -13.86 3.03 -21.00
N GLU A 327 -14.09 2.09 -20.09
CA GLU A 327 -14.93 2.29 -18.89
C GLU A 327 -14.23 3.05 -17.76
N LYS A 328 -13.05 3.66 -18.02
CA LYS A 328 -12.28 4.50 -17.07
C LYS A 328 -11.69 3.77 -15.86
N CYS A 329 -11.50 2.46 -15.95
CA CYS A 329 -10.71 1.72 -14.98
C CYS A 329 -9.19 1.92 -15.23
N GLU A 330 -8.36 1.57 -14.24
CA GLU A 330 -6.90 1.65 -14.36
C GLU A 330 -6.30 0.53 -15.24
N GLY A 331 -7.11 -0.46 -15.63
CA GLY A 331 -6.70 -1.70 -16.30
C GLY A 331 -7.39 -2.91 -15.66
N VAL A 332 -6.66 -4.02 -15.50
CA VAL A 332 -7.19 -5.26 -14.93
C VAL A 332 -6.35 -5.80 -13.77
N MET A 333 -7.03 -6.44 -12.82
CA MET A 333 -6.47 -7.33 -11.81
C MET A 333 -6.62 -8.76 -12.31
N VAL A 334 -5.54 -9.52 -12.39
CA VAL A 334 -5.59 -10.94 -12.77
C VAL A 334 -5.37 -11.80 -11.54
N LYS A 335 -6.24 -12.78 -11.30
CA LYS A 335 -6.23 -13.63 -10.12
C LYS A 335 -6.33 -15.09 -10.52
N LEU A 336 -5.45 -15.94 -10.00
CA LEU A 336 -5.63 -17.39 -10.14
C LEU A 336 -6.93 -17.84 -9.47
N LEU A 337 -7.66 -18.75 -10.12
CA LEU A 337 -8.93 -19.26 -9.62
C LEU A 337 -8.73 -20.40 -8.62
N ASP A 338 -7.84 -21.34 -8.96
CA ASP A 338 -7.66 -22.58 -8.23
C ASP A 338 -6.20 -22.85 -7.85
N ASN A 339 -6.02 -23.71 -6.85
CA ASN A 339 -4.71 -24.23 -6.48
C ASN A 339 -4.36 -25.39 -7.44
N GLU A 340 -3.58 -25.13 -8.49
CA GLU A 340 -3.02 -26.24 -9.28
C GLU A 340 -1.85 -26.89 -8.55
N ILE A 341 -2.00 -28.18 -8.24
CA ILE A 341 -0.89 -29.08 -7.92
C ILE A 341 -0.48 -29.73 -9.25
N PRO A 342 0.75 -29.53 -9.75
CA PRO A 342 1.20 -30.19 -10.97
C PRO A 342 1.03 -31.72 -10.85
N ALA A 343 0.38 -32.35 -11.83
CA ALA A 343 0.19 -33.79 -11.87
C ALA A 343 1.56 -34.50 -11.78
N GLY A 344 1.82 -35.18 -10.66
CA GLY A 344 3.09 -35.87 -10.39
C GLY A 344 3.74 -35.54 -9.04
N GLU A 345 3.33 -34.46 -8.38
CA GLU A 345 3.69 -34.19 -6.98
C GLU A 345 2.46 -34.41 -6.09
N ILE A 346 2.18 -35.67 -5.72
CA ILE A 346 1.31 -35.95 -4.56
C ILE A 346 2.12 -35.61 -3.31
N GLY A 347 2.33 -34.32 -3.09
CA GLY A 347 2.66 -33.76 -1.79
C GLY A 347 1.34 -33.42 -1.13
N THR A 348 1.09 -34.00 0.04
CA THR A 348 0.06 -33.50 0.96
C THR A 348 0.16 -31.97 1.02
N LEU A 349 -0.98 -31.29 0.87
CA LEU A 349 -1.14 -29.88 1.20
C LEU A 349 -0.92 -29.75 2.71
N GLU A 350 0.34 -29.79 3.13
CA GLU A 350 0.74 -29.33 4.44
C GLU A 350 0.64 -27.81 4.36
N THR A 351 -0.50 -27.29 4.81
CA THR A 351 -0.49 -26.00 5.48
C THR A 351 0.67 -26.06 6.46
N VAL A 352 1.64 -25.16 6.33
CA VAL A 352 2.76 -25.00 7.27
C VAL A 352 2.15 -25.05 8.67
N ASN A 353 2.20 -26.22 9.30
CA ASN A 353 1.51 -26.49 10.54
C ASN A 353 2.44 -26.01 11.64
N ASP A 354 1.87 -25.41 12.69
CA ASP A 354 2.62 -24.82 13.79
C ASP A 354 3.51 -25.84 14.55
N LEU A 355 3.31 -27.14 14.29
CA LEU A 355 4.16 -28.27 14.69
C LEU A 355 5.52 -28.31 13.98
N GLU A 356 5.74 -27.51 12.95
CA GLU A 356 7.02 -27.51 12.22
C GLU A 356 8.14 -26.87 13.04
N LEU A 357 7.91 -25.85 13.86
CA LEU A 357 9.05 -25.12 14.48
C LEU A 357 9.84 -25.97 15.49
N GLU A 358 9.14 -26.82 16.24
CA GLU A 358 9.77 -27.74 17.19
C GLU A 358 10.48 -28.89 16.47
N ASN A 359 9.83 -29.45 15.45
CA ASN A 359 10.41 -30.47 14.59
C ASN A 359 11.55 -29.95 13.71
N LEU A 360 11.55 -28.66 13.31
CA LEU A 360 12.58 -28.07 12.45
C LEU A 360 13.92 -28.04 13.19
N VAL A 361 13.91 -27.68 14.48
CA VAL A 361 15.14 -27.63 15.27
C VAL A 361 15.74 -29.03 15.39
N GLU A 362 14.92 -30.06 15.56
CA GLU A 362 15.36 -31.46 15.62
C GLU A 362 15.79 -32.01 14.25
N GLN A 363 15.03 -31.77 13.19
CA GLN A 363 15.32 -32.19 11.81
C GLN A 363 16.59 -31.52 11.24
N VAL A 364 16.86 -30.29 11.64
CA VAL A 364 18.07 -29.57 11.21
C VAL A 364 19.29 -30.00 12.02
N GLN A 365 19.11 -30.46 13.28
CA GLN A 365 20.17 -31.13 14.04
C GLN A 365 20.55 -32.50 13.46
N SER A 366 19.60 -33.22 12.84
CA SER A 366 19.83 -34.57 12.30
C SER A 366 20.42 -34.61 10.88
N LYS A 367 20.63 -33.47 10.20
CA LYS A 367 21.29 -33.45 8.89
C LYS A 367 22.82 -33.54 9.06
N PRO A 368 23.48 -34.64 8.63
CA PRO A 368 24.93 -34.75 8.77
C PRO A 368 25.64 -33.77 7.82
N SER A 369 26.66 -33.09 8.32
CA SER A 369 27.56 -32.25 7.51
C SER A 369 28.38 -33.13 6.59
N ALA A 370 27.93 -33.33 5.34
CA ALA A 370 28.70 -34.05 4.33
C ALA A 370 29.95 -33.25 3.93
N LYS A 371 31.07 -33.49 4.62
CA LYS A 371 32.41 -33.36 4.06
C LYS A 371 32.78 -34.70 3.45
N ASP A 372 32.62 -34.85 2.14
CA ASP A 372 33.44 -35.83 1.44
C ASP A 372 33.86 -35.32 0.05
N LYS A 373 35.17 -35.39 -0.20
CA LYS A 373 35.82 -34.98 -1.44
C LYS A 373 35.87 -36.20 -2.34
N THR A 374 35.06 -36.25 -3.40
CA THR A 374 35.41 -37.03 -4.60
C THR A 374 34.84 -36.39 -5.85
N SER A 375 35.74 -36.19 -6.82
CA SER A 375 35.53 -35.61 -8.13
C SER A 375 34.60 -36.46 -8.99
N LYS A 376 33.47 -35.90 -9.43
CA LYS A 376 32.81 -36.20 -10.70
C LYS A 376 31.93 -35.03 -11.10
N SER A 377 32.17 -34.52 -12.30
CA SER A 377 31.43 -33.45 -12.97
C SER A 377 29.93 -33.80 -13.03
N LYS A 378 29.12 -33.02 -12.31
CA LYS A 378 27.67 -32.95 -12.52
C LYS A 378 27.32 -31.48 -12.69
N GLU A 379 26.76 -31.16 -13.85
CA GLU A 379 26.15 -29.88 -14.16
C GLU A 379 25.24 -29.43 -13.03
N THR A 380 25.50 -28.23 -12.51
CA THR A 380 24.70 -27.61 -11.46
C THR A 380 23.42 -27.03 -12.06
N LYS A 381 22.37 -27.86 -12.17
CA LYS A 381 21.01 -27.32 -12.24
C LYS A 381 20.67 -26.69 -10.88
N LYS A 382 20.83 -25.36 -10.78
CA LYS A 382 20.23 -24.54 -9.72
C LYS A 382 18.70 -24.53 -9.90
N GLY A 383 18.04 -25.62 -9.51
CA GLY A 383 16.58 -25.65 -9.36
C GLY A 383 16.22 -25.15 -7.96
N GLY A 384 16.09 -23.84 -7.77
CA GLY A 384 15.40 -23.34 -6.58
C GLY A 384 13.96 -23.84 -6.60
N ARG A 385 13.54 -24.57 -5.58
CA ARG A 385 12.16 -25.06 -5.42
C ARG A 385 11.24 -23.84 -5.39
N ARG A 386 10.61 -23.51 -6.53
CA ARG A 386 9.67 -22.39 -6.63
C ARG A 386 8.51 -22.70 -5.67
N LYS A 387 8.20 -21.75 -4.77
CA LYS A 387 7.04 -21.90 -3.90
C LYS A 387 5.78 -22.07 -4.76
N PRO A 388 4.84 -22.94 -4.37
CA PRO A 388 3.60 -23.15 -5.13
C PRO A 388 2.84 -21.84 -5.27
N LEU A 389 2.26 -21.62 -6.43
CA LEU A 389 1.48 -20.43 -6.75
C LEU A 389 0.02 -20.68 -6.38
N LEU A 390 -0.34 -20.37 -5.13
CA LEU A 390 -1.65 -20.65 -4.56
C LEU A 390 -2.65 -19.52 -4.82
N ALA A 391 -3.92 -19.89 -5.02
CA ALA A 391 -5.08 -19.01 -5.16
C ALA A 391 -5.75 -18.68 -3.80
N THR A 392 -5.07 -18.95 -2.68
CA THR A 392 -5.50 -18.58 -1.32
C THR A 392 -5.44 -17.06 -1.12
N TYR A 393 -6.11 -16.55 -0.08
CA TYR A 393 -5.95 -15.17 0.36
C TYR A 393 -4.81 -15.10 1.38
N GLU A 394 -3.75 -14.39 1.04
CA GLU A 394 -2.53 -14.29 1.85
C GLU A 394 -2.34 -12.84 2.34
N PRO A 395 -2.77 -12.52 3.58
CA PRO A 395 -2.72 -11.16 4.12
C PRO A 395 -1.30 -10.59 4.13
N ASP A 396 -1.16 -9.31 3.75
CA ASP A 396 0.12 -8.59 3.66
C ASP A 396 1.15 -9.19 2.68
N LYS A 397 0.77 -10.20 1.89
CA LYS A 397 1.64 -10.79 0.88
C LYS A 397 1.40 -10.17 -0.48
N ARG A 398 2.51 -10.00 -1.19
CA ARG A 398 2.55 -9.68 -2.63
C ARG A 398 2.96 -10.95 -3.36
N LEU A 399 1.98 -11.61 -3.99
CA LEU A 399 2.18 -12.89 -4.66
C LEU A 399 1.99 -12.72 -6.17
N GLU A 400 2.48 -13.69 -6.94
CA GLU A 400 2.26 -13.73 -8.40
C GLU A 400 0.88 -14.34 -8.74
N SER A 401 0.13 -14.82 -7.76
CA SER A 401 -1.24 -15.30 -7.95
C SER A 401 -2.23 -14.17 -8.16
N TRP A 402 -1.87 -12.95 -7.75
CA TRP A 402 -2.57 -11.71 -8.07
C TRP A 402 -1.62 -10.80 -8.86
N LEU A 403 -1.98 -10.45 -10.09
CA LEU A 403 -1.22 -9.56 -10.95
C LEU A 403 -2.05 -8.31 -11.24
N LYS A 404 -1.39 -7.17 -11.43
CA LYS A 404 -2.03 -5.95 -11.93
C LYS A 404 -1.39 -5.58 -13.26
N VAL A 405 -2.24 -5.42 -14.27
CA VAL A 405 -1.88 -4.95 -15.60
C VAL A 405 -2.53 -3.60 -15.79
N LYS A 406 -1.72 -2.57 -16.03
CA LYS A 406 -2.17 -1.19 -16.19
C LYS A 406 -1.74 -0.63 -17.53
N LYS A 407 -2.47 0.38 -18.01
CA LYS A 407 -2.15 1.11 -19.25
C LYS A 407 -0.73 1.71 -19.24
N ASP A 408 -0.34 2.26 -18.10
CA ASP A 408 0.89 3.05 -17.87
C ASP A 408 2.20 2.24 -18.01
N TYR A 409 2.11 0.95 -18.33
CA TYR A 409 3.27 0.09 -18.61
C TYR A 409 3.41 -0.29 -20.09
N ASP A 410 2.44 0.09 -20.94
CA ASP A 410 2.52 -0.05 -22.38
C ASP A 410 3.32 1.12 -22.99
N ALA A 411 4.01 0.87 -24.10
CA ALA A 411 4.87 1.84 -24.79
C ALA A 411 4.08 3.03 -25.38
N SER A 412 2.75 3.00 -25.31
CA SER A 412 1.83 4.04 -25.79
C SER A 412 1.36 5.02 -24.70
N THR A 413 2.01 5.05 -23.53
CA THR A 413 1.62 5.95 -22.42
C THR A 413 2.07 7.38 -22.71
N ASP A 414 1.19 8.36 -22.46
CA ASP A 414 1.54 9.77 -22.65
C ASP A 414 2.72 10.17 -21.74
N THR A 415 3.68 10.89 -22.30
CA THR A 415 4.84 11.45 -21.57
C THR A 415 4.88 12.96 -21.74
N LEU A 416 5.57 13.64 -20.83
CA LEU A 416 5.85 15.06 -20.91
C LEU A 416 7.34 15.29 -20.73
N ASP A 417 7.87 16.21 -21.54
CA ASP A 417 9.25 16.64 -21.48
C ASP A 417 9.32 17.91 -20.62
N VAL A 418 9.75 17.78 -19.36
CA VAL A 418 9.67 18.86 -18.35
C VAL A 418 11.04 19.21 -17.80
N ILE A 419 11.13 20.38 -17.18
CA ILE A 419 12.39 20.99 -16.76
C ILE A 419 12.53 20.87 -15.23
N PRO A 420 13.63 20.31 -14.69
CA PRO A 420 13.89 20.32 -13.26
C PRO A 420 14.28 21.74 -12.80
N ILE A 421 13.58 22.26 -11.79
CA ILE A 421 13.74 23.65 -11.34
C ILE A 421 14.05 23.81 -9.85
N ALA A 422 13.88 22.78 -9.02
CA ALA A 422 14.23 22.83 -7.60
C ALA A 422 14.33 21.46 -6.94
N GLY A 423 14.92 21.38 -5.73
CA GLY A 423 15.07 20.14 -4.97
C GLY A 423 14.83 20.28 -3.46
N TRP A 424 14.33 19.20 -2.85
CA TRP A 424 14.31 18.98 -1.39
C TRP A 424 15.20 17.79 -1.04
N HIS A 425 15.73 17.77 0.18
CA HIS A 425 16.28 16.52 0.70
C HIS A 425 15.16 15.55 1.03
N GLY A 426 15.33 14.30 0.63
CA GLY A 426 14.40 13.25 0.98
C GLY A 426 14.39 12.91 2.46
N MET A 427 13.53 11.97 2.81
CA MET A 427 13.51 11.39 4.15
C MET A 427 14.13 9.99 4.15
N GLY A 428 14.55 9.52 5.32
CA GLY A 428 15.12 8.18 5.50
C GLY A 428 16.34 7.92 4.60
N ARG A 429 16.28 6.84 3.80
CA ARG A 429 17.38 6.46 2.87
C ARG A 429 17.71 7.54 1.85
N LYS A 430 16.77 8.45 1.58
CA LYS A 430 16.93 9.54 0.62
C LYS A 430 17.36 10.87 1.24
N SER A 431 17.68 10.90 2.53
CA SER A 431 18.08 12.14 3.21
C SER A 431 19.31 12.81 2.62
N LYS A 432 20.14 12.07 1.90
CA LYS A 432 21.34 12.58 1.24
C LYS A 432 21.11 13.01 -0.22
N TRP A 433 19.92 12.81 -0.77
CA TRP A 433 19.61 12.98 -2.19
C TRP A 433 18.54 14.06 -2.41
N TRP A 434 18.52 14.65 -3.60
CA TRP A 434 17.42 15.50 -4.06
C TRP A 434 16.21 14.63 -4.39
N SER A 435 15.20 14.62 -3.52
CA SER A 435 13.95 13.90 -3.70
C SER A 435 12.93 14.40 -2.66
N PRO A 436 11.80 15.03 -3.05
CA PRO A 436 11.36 15.25 -4.43
C PRO A 436 12.18 16.32 -5.17
N ILE A 437 12.07 16.28 -6.49
CA ILE A 437 12.54 17.33 -7.42
C ILE A 437 11.31 18.03 -8.01
N LEU A 438 11.32 19.36 -8.03
CA LEU A 438 10.29 20.17 -8.65
C LEU A 438 10.52 20.24 -10.16
N LEU A 439 9.46 20.00 -10.92
CA LEU A 439 9.46 20.02 -12.38
C LEU A 439 8.55 21.13 -12.88
N ALA A 440 8.86 21.69 -14.05
CA ALA A 440 8.12 22.76 -14.69
C ALA A 440 7.90 22.53 -16.19
N VAL A 441 6.81 23.08 -16.69
CA VAL A 441 6.53 23.28 -18.12
C VAL A 441 6.87 24.72 -18.52
N ARG A 442 7.05 24.97 -19.81
CA ARG A 442 7.31 26.32 -20.32
C ARG A 442 5.98 27.03 -20.64
N ASN A 443 5.89 28.31 -20.36
CA ASN A 443 4.90 29.20 -20.93
C ASN A 443 5.56 30.10 -21.99
N PRO A 444 5.37 29.82 -23.29
CA PRO A 444 5.99 30.62 -24.36
C PRO A 444 5.49 32.06 -24.43
N GLU A 445 4.28 32.36 -23.92
CA GLU A 445 3.70 33.70 -24.01
C GLU A 445 4.34 34.67 -23.01
N THR A 446 4.60 34.18 -21.79
CA THR A 446 5.22 34.96 -20.71
C THR A 446 6.73 34.77 -20.61
N GLY A 447 7.26 33.70 -21.21
CA GLY A 447 8.64 33.23 -21.02
C GLY A 447 8.90 32.57 -19.67
N SER A 448 7.87 32.31 -18.86
CA SER A 448 8.02 31.71 -17.53
C SER A 448 8.13 30.19 -17.56
N LEU A 449 8.75 29.63 -16.52
CA LEU A 449 8.69 28.20 -16.20
C LEU A 449 7.68 27.98 -15.09
N GLU A 450 6.60 27.25 -15.37
CA GLU A 450 5.49 27.05 -14.45
C GLU A 450 5.62 25.68 -13.77
N ALA A 451 5.71 25.68 -12.44
CA ALA A 451 5.80 24.45 -11.66
C ALA A 451 4.56 23.57 -11.89
N VAL A 452 4.80 22.29 -12.23
CA VAL A 452 3.74 21.32 -12.56
C VAL A 452 3.64 20.20 -11.53
N CYS A 453 4.74 19.64 -11.06
CA CYS A 453 4.70 18.55 -10.08
C CYS A 453 6.03 18.34 -9.36
N LYS A 454 5.98 17.57 -8.27
CA LYS A 454 7.15 16.99 -7.61
C LYS A 454 7.33 15.56 -8.09
N CYS A 455 8.54 15.20 -8.53
CA CYS A 455 8.89 13.84 -8.90
C CYS A 455 9.86 13.22 -7.88
N MET A 456 9.58 11.98 -7.47
CA MET A 456 10.36 11.25 -6.46
C MET A 456 10.67 9.81 -6.85
N SER A 457 10.31 9.38 -8.07
CA SER A 457 10.41 7.99 -8.52
C SER A 457 11.00 7.90 -9.93
N GLY A 458 11.55 6.74 -10.29
CA GLY A 458 12.18 6.51 -11.60
C GLY A 458 13.70 6.67 -11.62
N PHE A 459 14.28 7.27 -10.57
CA PHE A 459 15.72 7.50 -10.47
C PHE A 459 16.49 6.26 -10.01
N THR A 460 17.63 5.99 -10.66
CA THR A 460 18.63 5.02 -10.21
C THR A 460 19.56 5.64 -9.15
N ASP A 461 20.29 4.82 -8.41
CA ASP A 461 21.28 5.31 -7.45
C ASP A 461 22.40 6.12 -8.13
N THR A 462 22.80 5.72 -9.34
CA THR A 462 23.78 6.46 -10.16
C THR A 462 23.25 7.84 -10.54
N PHE A 463 21.98 7.94 -10.95
CA PHE A 463 21.34 9.21 -11.27
C PHE A 463 21.31 10.16 -10.06
N TYR A 464 21.01 9.64 -8.87
CA TYR A 464 21.06 10.46 -7.65
C TYR A 464 22.46 11.01 -7.34
N GLN A 465 23.51 10.24 -7.63
CA GLN A 465 24.89 10.67 -7.44
C GLN A 465 25.25 11.79 -8.42
N GLU A 466 25.01 11.58 -9.72
CA GLU A 466 25.26 12.56 -10.78
C GLU A 466 24.51 13.87 -10.54
N MET A 467 23.24 13.79 -10.15
CA MET A 467 22.41 14.95 -9.88
C MET A 467 22.87 15.72 -8.66
N LYS A 468 23.35 15.04 -7.62
CA LYS A 468 23.89 15.68 -6.43
C LYS A 468 25.21 16.40 -6.72
N GLU A 469 26.02 15.85 -7.61
CA GLU A 469 27.25 16.49 -8.08
C GLU A 469 26.93 17.73 -8.91
N LYS A 470 26.07 17.59 -9.93
CA LYS A 470 25.68 18.68 -10.84
C LYS A 470 24.97 19.83 -10.11
N TYR A 471 24.00 19.51 -9.26
CA TYR A 471 23.24 20.46 -8.46
C TYR A 471 23.66 20.38 -6.99
N SER A 472 24.96 20.52 -6.73
CA SER A 472 25.46 20.61 -5.36
C SER A 472 24.88 21.83 -4.64
N GLU A 473 24.65 21.73 -3.33
CA GLU A 473 23.80 22.68 -2.59
C GLU A 473 24.29 24.15 -2.63
N ASP A 474 25.60 24.33 -2.76
CA ASP A 474 26.27 25.63 -2.87
C ASP A 474 27.06 25.73 -4.19
N GLY A 475 26.67 24.94 -5.20
CA GLY A 475 27.30 24.91 -6.52
C GLY A 475 26.74 25.96 -7.47
N GLU A 476 27.45 26.19 -8.58
CA GLU A 476 27.10 27.19 -9.61
C GLU A 476 25.73 26.97 -10.28
N ASN A 477 25.26 25.72 -10.31
CA ASN A 477 23.98 25.35 -10.90
C ASN A 477 22.81 25.44 -9.91
N THR A 478 23.00 26.06 -8.74
CA THR A 478 21.95 26.17 -7.72
C THR A 478 21.89 27.57 -7.11
N SER A 479 20.71 27.92 -6.60
CA SER A 479 20.48 29.16 -5.87
C SER A 479 19.60 28.94 -4.65
N ARG A 480 19.77 29.78 -3.62
CA ARG A 480 18.85 29.85 -2.47
C ARG A 480 17.59 30.65 -2.77
N SER A 481 17.64 31.54 -3.75
CA SER A 481 16.52 32.37 -4.17
C SER A 481 15.89 31.83 -5.45
N LYS A 482 14.56 31.91 -5.52
CA LYS A 482 13.79 31.63 -6.73
C LYS A 482 14.12 32.69 -7.78
N LYS A 483 14.33 32.27 -9.02
CA LYS A 483 14.47 33.20 -10.15
C LYS A 483 13.12 33.79 -10.53
N ALA A 484 13.12 35.03 -11.02
CA ALA A 484 11.89 35.78 -11.31
C ALA A 484 11.01 35.11 -12.38
N TYR A 485 11.60 34.44 -13.36
CA TYR A 485 10.88 33.73 -14.43
C TYR A 485 10.36 32.34 -14.02
N ILE A 486 10.54 31.92 -12.76
CA ILE A 486 10.00 30.65 -12.26
C ILE A 486 8.72 30.93 -11.46
N GLU A 487 7.61 30.37 -11.92
CA GLU A 487 6.31 30.45 -11.27
C GLU A 487 6.05 29.22 -10.40
N ALA A 488 6.07 29.42 -9.09
CA ALA A 488 6.01 28.37 -8.07
C ALA A 488 5.56 28.98 -6.72
N PRO A 489 4.26 29.29 -6.55
CA PRO A 489 3.76 29.95 -5.35
C PRO A 489 3.84 29.03 -4.12
N ASP A 490 4.20 29.60 -2.97
CA ASP A 490 4.22 28.95 -1.65
C ASP A 490 5.08 27.67 -1.53
N LEU A 491 6.01 27.45 -2.47
CA LEU A 491 6.98 26.36 -2.42
C LEU A 491 8.30 26.80 -1.82
N HIS A 492 8.76 26.03 -0.83
CA HIS A 492 9.99 26.30 -0.07
C HIS A 492 11.01 25.17 -0.29
N PRO A 493 11.64 25.07 -1.47
CA PRO A 493 12.70 24.10 -1.71
C PRO A 493 13.96 24.41 -0.93
N LYS A 494 14.80 23.39 -0.77
CA LYS A 494 16.11 23.55 -0.14
C LYS A 494 17.08 24.32 -1.05
N VAL A 495 16.96 24.08 -2.36
CA VAL A 495 17.68 24.77 -3.42
C VAL A 495 16.81 24.89 -4.67
N TRP A 496 17.00 25.98 -5.41
CA TRP A 496 16.52 26.17 -6.78
C TRP A 496 17.62 25.73 -7.74
N PHE A 497 17.25 25.08 -8.84
CA PHE A 497 18.18 24.61 -9.86
C PHE A 497 18.25 25.62 -11.00
N GLU A 498 19.43 25.74 -11.60
CA GLU A 498 19.60 26.40 -12.89
C GLU A 498 18.90 25.56 -13.98
N PRO A 499 17.88 26.10 -14.67
CA PRO A 499 17.17 25.35 -15.69
C PRO A 499 18.06 25.10 -16.93
N GLN A 500 18.53 23.86 -17.08
CA GLN A 500 19.49 23.50 -18.15
C GLN A 500 19.32 22.06 -18.68
N GLU A 501 18.31 21.33 -18.20
CA GLU A 501 18.02 19.95 -18.62
C GLU A 501 16.54 19.81 -18.95
N VAL A 502 16.22 18.86 -19.82
CA VAL A 502 14.84 18.43 -20.10
C VAL A 502 14.73 16.94 -19.77
N TRP A 503 13.71 16.56 -19.03
CA TRP A 503 13.47 15.20 -18.56
C TRP A 503 12.15 14.67 -19.10
N GLU A 504 12.18 13.44 -19.60
CA GLU A 504 10.97 12.73 -20.00
C GLU A 504 10.34 12.07 -18.77
N ILE A 505 9.10 12.46 -18.47
CA ILE A 505 8.32 11.97 -17.34
C ILE A 505 7.09 11.26 -17.86
N VAL A 506 6.87 10.04 -17.36
CA VAL A 506 5.60 9.33 -17.50
C VAL A 506 4.72 9.57 -16.28
N PHE A 507 3.42 9.58 -16.47
CA PHE A 507 2.42 9.82 -15.43
C PHE A 507 1.16 9.01 -15.72
N ALA A 508 0.31 8.82 -14.70
CA ALA A 508 -0.94 8.09 -14.86
C ALA A 508 -2.05 8.96 -15.46
N ASP A 509 -2.24 10.16 -14.90
CA ASP A 509 -3.28 11.12 -15.31
C ASP A 509 -2.84 12.55 -14.98
N ILE A 510 -3.50 13.54 -15.60
CA ILE A 510 -3.38 14.98 -15.29
C ILE A 510 -4.56 15.42 -14.41
N THR A 511 -4.29 16.27 -13.43
CA THR A 511 -5.21 16.64 -12.34
C THR A 511 -5.24 18.16 -12.16
N LEU A 512 -6.37 18.76 -11.74
CA LEU A 512 -6.37 20.18 -11.32
C LEU A 512 -5.71 20.29 -9.95
N SER A 513 -4.77 21.22 -9.85
CA SER A 513 -3.97 21.45 -8.67
C SER A 513 -4.21 22.84 -8.07
N PRO A 514 -4.41 22.94 -6.75
CA PRO A 514 -4.42 24.21 -6.03
C PRO A 514 -2.99 24.69 -5.73
N ASN A 515 -1.98 23.82 -5.86
CA ASN A 515 -0.61 24.08 -5.42
C ASN A 515 0.35 24.41 -6.57
N TYR A 516 -0.10 24.24 -7.80
CA TYR A 516 0.72 24.37 -9.00
C TYR A 516 0.04 25.31 -9.99
N THR A 517 0.86 26.10 -10.69
CA THR A 517 0.41 27.18 -11.58
C THR A 517 0.45 26.80 -13.05
N ALA A 518 1.04 25.65 -13.39
CA ALA A 518 1.12 25.17 -14.77
C ALA A 518 -0.27 25.17 -15.43
N ALA A 519 -0.41 25.86 -16.57
CA ALA A 519 -1.67 25.95 -17.32
C ALA A 519 -2.85 26.59 -16.57
N LEU A 520 -2.59 27.41 -15.54
CA LEU A 520 -3.59 28.26 -14.89
C LEU A 520 -4.22 29.21 -15.94
N GLY A 521 -5.55 29.32 -15.94
CA GLY A 521 -6.31 30.11 -16.92
C GLY A 521 -6.56 29.41 -18.26
N LEU A 522 -5.81 28.35 -18.61
CA LEU A 522 -6.05 27.60 -19.87
C LEU A 522 -7.18 26.57 -19.76
N VAL A 523 -7.39 26.05 -18.55
CA VAL A 523 -8.37 25.00 -18.25
C VAL A 523 -9.28 25.41 -17.08
N SER A 524 -8.72 26.09 -16.09
CA SER A 524 -9.43 26.57 -14.91
C SER A 524 -8.86 27.92 -14.49
N GLU A 525 -9.73 28.89 -14.21
CA GLU A 525 -9.35 30.24 -13.79
C GLU A 525 -8.68 30.26 -12.40
N GLU A 526 -9.00 29.29 -11.54
CA GLU A 526 -8.56 29.28 -10.14
C GLU A 526 -7.46 28.25 -9.83
N ARG A 527 -7.17 27.33 -10.76
CA ARG A 527 -6.33 26.15 -10.50
C ARG A 527 -5.46 25.82 -11.70
N GLY A 528 -4.19 25.55 -11.47
CA GLY A 528 -3.32 24.97 -12.50
C GLY A 528 -3.50 23.46 -12.61
N LEU A 529 -2.57 22.81 -13.30
CA LEU A 529 -2.55 21.38 -13.55
C LEU A 529 -1.34 20.71 -12.90
N SER A 530 -1.47 19.41 -12.59
CA SER A 530 -0.40 18.58 -12.05
C SER A 530 -0.49 17.13 -12.53
N LEU A 531 0.62 16.40 -12.40
CA LEU A 531 0.75 15.02 -12.85
C LEU A 531 0.53 14.04 -11.69
N ARG A 532 -0.34 13.04 -11.86
CA ARG A 532 -0.55 11.94 -10.92
C ARG A 532 0.48 10.84 -11.17
N PHE A 533 1.16 10.40 -10.11
CA PHE A 533 2.22 9.37 -10.14
C PHE A 533 3.35 9.64 -11.16
N PRO A 534 3.97 10.84 -11.15
CA PRO A 534 5.06 11.15 -12.06
C PRO A 534 6.26 10.24 -11.77
N ARG A 535 6.83 9.70 -12.83
CA ARG A 535 8.03 8.86 -12.80
C ARG A 535 9.00 9.31 -13.87
N PHE A 536 10.24 9.54 -13.45
CA PHE A 536 11.34 9.81 -14.37
C PHE A 536 11.62 8.60 -15.26
N LEU A 537 11.69 8.83 -16.57
CA LEU A 537 12.13 7.84 -17.54
C LEU A 537 13.60 8.05 -17.91
N ARG A 538 13.92 9.21 -18.48
CA ARG A 538 15.26 9.53 -18.97
C ARG A 538 15.48 11.03 -19.11
N LYS A 539 16.76 11.44 -19.23
CA LYS A 539 17.13 12.77 -19.70
C LYS A 539 16.92 12.86 -21.22
N ARG A 540 16.48 14.01 -21.70
CA ARG A 540 16.36 14.36 -23.12
C ARG A 540 17.53 15.22 -23.52
N GLU A 541 18.66 14.57 -23.77
CA GLU A 541 19.88 15.22 -24.26
C GLU A 541 19.69 15.78 -25.69
N ASP A 542 18.66 15.29 -26.37
CA ASP A 542 18.21 15.71 -27.69
C ASP A 542 17.30 16.95 -27.67
N LYS A 543 16.97 17.51 -26.50
CA LYS A 543 16.07 18.67 -26.35
C LYS A 543 16.67 19.79 -25.53
N SER A 544 16.51 21.00 -26.03
CA SER A 544 16.75 22.25 -25.30
C SER A 544 15.56 22.63 -24.41
N ILE A 545 15.76 23.60 -23.51
CA ILE A 545 14.71 24.16 -22.65
C ILE A 545 13.53 24.73 -23.47
N GLU A 546 13.82 25.28 -24.65
CA GLU A 546 12.81 25.81 -25.58
C GLU A 546 11.99 24.72 -26.29
N GLU A 547 12.43 23.46 -26.23
CA GLU A 547 11.74 22.29 -26.80
C GLU A 547 11.04 21.44 -25.73
N ALA A 548 11.10 21.87 -24.46
CA ALA A 548 10.31 21.29 -23.39
C ALA A 548 8.81 21.48 -23.66
N SER A 549 7.99 20.61 -23.06
CA SER A 549 6.54 20.71 -23.13
C SER A 549 6.05 22.02 -22.53
N THR A 550 4.99 22.55 -23.14
CA THR A 550 4.38 23.83 -22.79
C THR A 550 3.14 23.66 -21.90
N SER A 551 2.70 24.76 -21.30
CA SER A 551 1.42 24.82 -20.58
C SER A 551 0.23 24.48 -21.50
N GLU A 552 0.29 24.82 -22.79
CA GLU A 552 -0.74 24.45 -23.77
C GLU A 552 -0.70 22.95 -24.13
N ASP A 553 0.49 22.34 -24.22
CA ASP A 553 0.62 20.89 -24.39
C ASP A 553 -0.02 20.15 -23.22
N LEU A 554 0.27 20.61 -22.00
CA LEU A 554 -0.32 20.06 -20.76
C LEU A 554 -1.85 20.21 -20.75
N ALA A 555 -2.36 21.39 -21.11
CA ALA A 555 -3.80 21.64 -21.21
C ALA A 555 -4.46 20.76 -22.29
N THR A 556 -3.78 20.55 -23.43
CA THR A 556 -4.25 19.70 -24.53
C THR A 556 -4.36 18.24 -24.09
N LEU A 557 -3.33 17.71 -23.43
CA LEU A 557 -3.36 16.35 -22.89
C LEU A 557 -4.48 16.18 -21.86
N TYR A 558 -4.69 17.18 -21.00
CA TYR A 558 -5.80 17.18 -20.06
C TYR A 558 -7.17 17.20 -20.76
N ARG A 559 -7.38 18.03 -21.79
CA ARG A 559 -8.64 18.08 -22.54
C ARG A 559 -8.89 16.77 -23.30
N LYS A 560 -7.85 16.14 -23.83
CA LYS A 560 -7.91 14.80 -24.45
C LYS A 560 -8.29 13.73 -23.43
N GLN A 561 -7.70 13.79 -22.24
CA GLN A 561 -8.06 12.93 -21.11
C GLN A 561 -9.56 13.10 -20.77
N MET A 562 -10.03 14.34 -20.65
CA MET A 562 -11.42 14.69 -20.41
C MET A 562 -12.40 14.18 -21.46
N SER A 563 -12.08 14.39 -22.75
CA SER A 563 -12.94 13.98 -23.87
C SER A 563 -13.01 12.46 -24.02
N SER A 564 -11.97 11.75 -23.61
CA SER A 564 -11.95 10.29 -23.46
C SER A 564 -12.71 9.81 -22.22
N GLY A 565 -13.43 10.70 -21.52
CA GLY A 565 -14.25 10.41 -20.35
C GLY A 565 -13.53 10.50 -19.00
N LYS A 566 -12.22 10.75 -18.94
CA LYS A 566 -11.48 10.90 -17.69
C LYS A 566 -11.64 12.34 -17.15
N ALA A 567 -12.74 12.57 -16.44
CA ALA A 567 -13.05 13.87 -15.85
C ALA A 567 -12.00 14.31 -14.80
N ALA A 568 -11.43 15.50 -14.90
CA ALA A 568 -10.66 16.05 -13.80
C ALA A 568 -11.56 16.41 -12.62
N THR A 569 -11.29 16.06 -11.38
CA THR A 569 -10.05 16.14 -10.61
C THR A 569 -9.78 17.55 -10.08
N ASN A 570 -10.60 18.03 -9.15
CA ASN A 570 -10.37 19.24 -8.32
C ASN A 570 -9.60 18.88 -7.02
N VAL A 571 -8.31 19.21 -6.85
CA VAL A 571 -7.62 18.92 -5.56
C VAL A 571 -7.99 20.07 -4.62
N GLY A 572 -8.82 19.80 -3.62
CA GLY A 572 -9.17 20.75 -2.59
C GLY A 572 -9.19 20.01 -1.27
N GLY A 573 -8.19 20.25 -0.44
CA GLY A 573 -8.09 19.72 0.91
C GLY A 573 -6.89 18.80 1.10
N ASP A 574 -5.84 19.35 1.71
CA ASP A 574 -4.93 18.72 2.68
C ASP A 574 -4.82 17.20 2.56
N GLY A 575 -4.36 16.74 1.39
CA GLY A 575 -3.62 15.50 1.31
C GLY A 575 -2.20 15.85 1.69
N GLU A 576 -1.95 15.98 3.01
CA GLU A 576 -0.60 15.71 3.48
C GLU A 576 -0.21 14.38 2.86
N ASP A 577 0.90 14.40 2.13
CA ASP A 577 1.63 13.21 1.74
C ASP A 577 2.03 12.47 3.03
N GLU A 578 1.09 11.77 3.67
CA GLU A 578 1.36 10.76 4.70
C GLU A 578 1.93 9.52 4.00
N PHE A 579 3.12 9.70 3.44
CA PHE A 579 4.10 8.64 3.26
C PHE A 579 5.14 8.81 4.37
N ASP A 580 4.78 8.35 5.57
CA ASP A 580 5.75 8.03 6.62
C ASP A 580 6.18 6.56 6.53
#